data_AF-A0AB33ABM8-F1
#
_entry.id   AF-A0AB33ABM8-F1
#
_cell.length_a   1.000
_cell.length_b   1.000
_cell.length_c   1.000
_cell.angle_alpha   90.00
_cell.angle_beta   90.00
_cell.angle_gamma   90.00
#
_symmetry.space_group_name_H-M   'P 1'
#
loop_
_entity.id
_entity.type
_entity.pdbx_description
1 polymer ?
#
loop_
_entity_poly.entity_id
_entity_poly.type
_entity_poly.pdbx_seq_one_letter_code
_entity_poly.pdbx_strand_id
1 'polypeptide(L)'
;MPRRHSDKRTSRHAGADQSARRAELAKEVQGRNSRYYDQQEELLYRNQQDRKAEHEGAIRDYRAREKEARRLVRQADDPMEQLRLKKEARKWEQRAEEADEDFRDTRKKLRIEADKYLELIEQSLQGTQDTEHLFTIRWRIAK
;
A
#
# COMPACT_ATOMS: atom_id res chain seq x y z
N MET A 1 -58.47 -32.63 26.56
CA MET A 1 -57.48 -33.10 25.57
C MET A 1 -56.93 -31.89 24.80
N PRO A 2 -55.62 -31.80 24.50
CA PRO A 2 -54.71 -30.92 25.25
C PRO A 2 -54.23 -29.66 24.50
N ARG A 3 -53.85 -28.64 25.29
CA ARG A 3 -53.16 -27.41 24.86
C ARG A 3 -51.71 -27.72 24.45
N ARG A 4 -51.33 -27.44 23.19
CA ARG A 4 -49.92 -27.46 22.75
C ARG A 4 -49.25 -26.13 23.11
N HIS A 5 -48.47 -26.15 24.18
CA HIS A 5 -47.40 -25.18 24.47
C HIS A 5 -46.08 -25.77 23.97
N SER A 6 -45.57 -25.32 22.82
CA SER A 6 -44.16 -25.51 22.46
C SER A 6 -43.89 -24.84 21.10
N ASP A 7 -43.12 -23.74 21.09
CA ASP A 7 -42.13 -23.43 20.02
C ASP A 7 -41.51 -22.02 20.11
N LYS A 8 -41.77 -21.25 21.18
CA LYS A 8 -41.06 -19.95 21.35
C LYS A 8 -39.62 -20.07 21.89
N ARG A 9 -39.17 -21.24 22.39
CA ARG A 9 -37.81 -21.42 22.96
C ARG A 9 -36.76 -21.82 21.92
N THR A 10 -37.13 -22.65 20.94
CA THR A 10 -36.27 -23.17 19.87
C THR A 10 -35.86 -22.09 18.87
N SER A 11 -36.77 -21.18 18.51
CA SER A 11 -36.49 -20.05 17.61
C SER A 11 -35.48 -19.03 18.20
N ARG A 12 -35.52 -18.78 19.52
CA ARG A 12 -34.59 -17.83 20.16
C ARG A 12 -33.16 -18.36 20.24
N HIS A 13 -32.98 -19.67 20.43
CA HIS A 13 -31.64 -20.27 20.48
C HIS A 13 -30.97 -20.29 19.10
N ALA A 14 -31.71 -20.63 18.04
CA ALA A 14 -31.16 -20.65 16.68
C ALA A 14 -30.73 -19.25 16.19
N GLY A 15 -31.45 -18.20 16.59
CA GLY A 15 -31.08 -16.81 16.28
C GLY A 15 -29.81 -16.35 17.02
N ALA A 16 -29.64 -16.76 18.28
CA ALA A 16 -28.44 -16.45 19.07
C ALA A 16 -27.19 -17.14 18.51
N ASP A 17 -27.32 -18.41 18.10
CA ASP A 17 -26.20 -19.20 17.54
C ASP A 17 -25.73 -18.65 16.18
N GLN A 18 -26.69 -18.23 15.33
CA GLN A 18 -26.36 -17.52 14.08
C GLN A 18 -25.66 -16.18 14.33
N SER A 19 -26.10 -15.39 15.31
CA SER A 19 -25.44 -14.11 15.62
C SER A 19 -24.01 -14.30 16.14
N ALA A 20 -23.78 -15.32 16.97
CA ALA A 20 -22.45 -15.63 17.49
C ALA A 20 -21.50 -16.06 16.35
N ARG A 21 -21.98 -16.94 15.46
CA ARG A 21 -21.19 -17.37 14.30
C ARG A 21 -20.87 -16.23 13.34
N ARG A 22 -21.79 -15.29 13.15
CA ARG A 22 -21.56 -14.09 12.33
C ARG A 22 -20.51 -13.16 12.92
N ALA A 23 -20.53 -12.96 14.24
CA ALA A 23 -19.55 -12.13 14.93
C ALA A 23 -18.14 -12.75 14.83
N GLU A 24 -18.04 -14.08 14.92
CA GLU A 24 -16.79 -14.81 14.76
C GLU A 24 -16.23 -14.66 13.34
N LEU A 25 -17.06 -14.89 12.31
CA LEU A 25 -16.67 -14.73 10.91
C LEU A 25 -16.30 -13.28 10.57
N ALA A 26 -17.03 -12.30 11.09
CA ALA A 26 -16.68 -10.89 10.94
C ALA A 26 -15.27 -10.64 11.49
N LYS A 27 -15.03 -11.02 12.74
CA LYS A 27 -13.73 -10.82 13.39
C LYS A 27 -12.59 -11.49 12.63
N GLU A 28 -12.82 -12.68 12.07
CA GLU A 28 -11.86 -13.39 11.24
C GLU A 28 -11.55 -12.63 9.94
N VAL A 29 -12.56 -12.14 9.23
CA VAL A 29 -12.40 -11.37 7.99
C VAL A 29 -11.70 -10.04 8.27
N GLN A 30 -12.13 -9.30 9.29
CA GLN A 30 -11.48 -8.05 9.71
C GLN A 30 -10.00 -8.29 10.03
N GLY A 31 -9.70 -9.34 10.82
CA GLY A 31 -8.32 -9.70 11.17
C GLY A 31 -7.47 -10.14 9.98
N ARG A 32 -8.04 -10.83 8.98
CA ARG A 32 -7.32 -11.19 7.75
C ARG A 32 -7.04 -9.97 6.89
N ASN A 33 -8.03 -9.11 6.70
CA ASN A 33 -7.90 -7.92 5.86
C ASN A 33 -6.89 -6.94 6.45
N SER A 34 -6.98 -6.64 7.75
CA SER A 34 -6.00 -5.78 8.44
C SER A 34 -4.57 -6.32 8.26
N ARG A 35 -4.32 -7.61 8.55
CA ARG A 35 -2.98 -8.21 8.36
C ARG A 35 -2.49 -8.14 6.92
N TYR A 36 -3.39 -8.33 5.95
CA TYR A 36 -3.02 -8.25 4.54
C TYR A 36 -2.56 -6.83 4.19
N TYR A 37 -3.33 -5.81 4.59
CA TYR A 37 -2.97 -4.43 4.31
C TYR A 37 -1.72 -3.98 5.07
N ASP A 38 -1.54 -4.38 6.33
CA ASP A 38 -0.30 -4.16 7.08
C ASP A 38 0.92 -4.74 6.34
N GLN A 39 0.79 -5.95 5.79
CA GLN A 39 1.86 -6.57 5.00
C GLN A 39 2.14 -5.82 3.70
N GLN A 40 1.12 -5.28 3.02
CA GLN A 40 1.33 -4.47 1.82
C GLN A 40 2.03 -3.15 2.15
N GLU A 41 1.66 -2.51 3.26
CA GLU A 41 2.33 -1.29 3.74
C GLU A 41 3.82 -1.54 4.02
N GLU A 42 4.15 -2.62 4.73
CA GLU A 42 5.54 -3.00 5.03
C GLU A 42 6.36 -3.26 3.74
N LEU A 43 5.76 -3.88 2.72
CA LEU A 43 6.41 -4.09 1.42
C LEU A 43 6.69 -2.75 0.72
N LEU A 44 5.75 -1.80 0.75
CA LEU A 44 5.97 -0.46 0.21
C LEU A 44 7.06 0.29 0.96
N TYR A 45 7.11 0.16 2.29
CA TYR A 45 8.13 0.79 3.11
C TYR A 45 9.53 0.30 2.74
N ARG A 46 9.72 -1.02 2.58
CA ARG A 46 10.99 -1.59 2.12
C ARG A 46 11.35 -1.15 0.72
N ASN A 47 10.38 -1.19 -0.20
CA ASN A 47 10.60 -0.71 -1.58
C ASN A 47 11.05 0.75 -1.62
N GLN A 48 10.50 1.60 -0.73
CA GLN A 48 10.93 2.99 -0.60
C GLN A 48 12.39 3.10 -0.14
N GLN A 49 12.83 2.26 0.79
CA GLN A 49 14.23 2.23 1.24
C GLN A 49 15.18 1.81 0.13
N ASP A 50 14.85 0.75 -0.61
CA ASP A 50 15.65 0.27 -1.73
C ASP A 50 15.78 1.34 -2.82
N ARG A 51 14.65 1.92 -3.25
CA ARG A 51 14.64 3.01 -4.24
C ARG A 51 15.40 4.24 -3.77
N LYS A 52 15.37 4.55 -2.48
CA LYS A 52 16.15 5.64 -1.91
C LYS A 52 17.65 5.35 -2.05
N ALA A 53 18.09 4.13 -1.73
CA ALA A 53 19.49 3.75 -1.85
C ALA A 53 19.98 3.79 -3.32
N GLU A 54 19.18 3.29 -4.26
CA GLU A 54 19.47 3.38 -5.69
C GLU A 54 19.58 4.83 -6.18
N HIS A 55 18.62 5.67 -5.78
CA HIS A 55 18.61 7.10 -6.12
C HIS A 55 19.83 7.84 -5.56
N GLU A 56 20.17 7.62 -4.28
CA GLU A 56 21.37 8.21 -3.66
C GLU A 56 22.66 7.78 -4.37
N GLY A 57 22.72 6.53 -4.86
CA GLY A 57 23.80 6.04 -5.70
C GLY A 57 23.91 6.80 -7.02
N ALA A 58 22.79 6.93 -7.75
CA ALA A 58 22.75 7.63 -9.04
C ALA A 58 23.14 9.12 -8.91
N ILE A 59 22.63 9.81 -7.90
CA ILE A 59 22.97 11.22 -7.62
C ILE A 59 24.46 11.36 -7.32
N ARG A 60 25.03 10.46 -6.52
CA ARG A 60 26.47 10.48 -6.21
C ARG A 60 27.30 10.35 -7.48
N ASP A 61 26.93 9.45 -8.38
CA ASP A 61 27.63 9.24 -9.65
C ASP A 61 27.54 10.47 -10.57
N TYR A 62 26.35 11.06 -10.71
CA TYR A 62 26.19 12.28 -11.51
C TYR A 62 26.98 13.45 -10.94
N ARG A 63 26.95 13.67 -9.63
CA ARG A 63 27.73 14.72 -8.95
C ARG A 63 29.23 14.48 -9.05
N ALA A 64 29.69 13.23 -9.02
CA ALA A 64 31.09 12.89 -9.24
C ALA A 64 31.54 13.23 -10.66
N ARG A 65 30.72 12.89 -11.68
CA ARG A 65 31.00 13.23 -13.09
C ARG A 65 30.96 14.74 -13.35
N GLU A 66 30.02 15.45 -12.74
CA GLU A 66 29.95 16.91 -12.77
C GLU A 66 31.23 17.53 -12.21
N LYS A 67 31.64 17.10 -11.00
CA LYS A 67 32.85 17.58 -10.34
C LYS A 67 34.09 17.33 -11.18
N GLU A 68 34.19 16.14 -11.79
CA GLU A 68 35.30 15.78 -12.65
C GLU A 68 35.35 16.63 -13.93
N ALA A 69 34.22 16.83 -14.60
CA ALA A 69 34.14 17.73 -15.75
C ALA A 69 34.56 19.16 -15.36
N ARG A 70 34.10 19.69 -14.22
CA ARG A 70 34.53 21.00 -13.70
C ARG A 70 36.02 21.05 -13.37
N ARG A 71 36.61 19.94 -12.89
CA ARG A 71 38.06 19.83 -12.65
C ARG A 71 38.82 19.92 -13.97
N LEU A 72 38.38 19.20 -15.00
CA LEU A 72 38.99 19.22 -16.33
C LEU A 72 38.87 20.59 -17.00
N VAL A 73 37.75 21.32 -16.84
CA VAL A 73 37.62 22.71 -17.32
C VAL A 73 38.75 23.59 -16.79
N ARG A 74 39.13 23.43 -15.51
CA ARG A 74 40.20 24.23 -14.88
C ARG A 74 41.60 23.87 -15.38
N GLN A 75 41.75 22.69 -15.99
CA GLN A 75 43.03 22.17 -16.49
C GLN A 75 43.17 22.28 -18.01
N ALA A 76 42.09 22.60 -18.73
CA ALA A 76 42.12 22.72 -20.17
C ALA A 76 42.68 24.09 -20.60
N ASP A 77 43.67 24.08 -21.48
CA ASP A 77 44.30 25.30 -22.02
C ASP A 77 43.63 25.78 -23.32
N ASP A 78 42.84 24.95 -23.98
CA ASP A 78 42.07 25.30 -25.18
C ASP A 78 40.66 25.82 -24.83
N PRO A 79 40.28 27.04 -25.28
CA PRO A 79 38.95 27.59 -25.08
C PRO A 79 37.80 26.73 -25.62
N MET A 80 38.00 26.01 -26.73
CA MET A 80 36.95 25.16 -27.30
C MET A 80 36.72 23.91 -26.44
N GLU A 81 37.79 23.27 -25.97
CA GLU A 81 37.70 22.16 -25.03
C GLU A 81 37.11 22.59 -23.68
N GLN A 82 37.48 23.77 -23.15
CA GLN A 82 36.83 24.33 -21.95
C GLN A 82 35.32 24.48 -22.12
N LEU A 83 34.85 24.97 -23.28
CA LEU A 83 33.42 25.12 -23.56
C LEU A 83 32.73 23.75 -23.63
N ARG A 84 33.36 22.75 -24.25
CA ARG A 84 32.83 21.37 -24.32
C ARG A 84 32.66 20.79 -22.92
N LEU A 85 33.68 20.88 -22.09
CA LEU A 85 33.68 20.37 -20.71
C LEU A 85 32.69 21.13 -19.81
N LYS A 86 32.50 22.44 -20.01
CA LYS A 86 31.44 23.22 -19.31
C LYS A 86 30.03 22.73 -19.66
N LYS A 87 29.77 22.45 -20.94
CA LYS A 87 28.48 21.85 -21.38
C LYS A 87 28.29 20.47 -20.76
N GLU A 88 29.35 19.67 -20.70
CA GLU A 88 29.33 18.35 -20.08
C GLU A 88 29.04 18.42 -18.57
N ALA A 89 29.69 19.32 -17.84
CA ALA A 89 29.39 19.57 -16.43
C ALA A 89 27.93 19.95 -16.22
N ARG A 90 27.41 20.90 -17.02
CA ARG A 90 26.00 21.34 -16.94
C ARG A 90 25.01 20.19 -17.23
N LYS A 91 25.35 19.28 -18.15
CA LYS A 91 24.53 18.10 -18.44
C LYS A 91 24.46 17.14 -17.24
N TRP A 92 25.57 16.95 -16.53
CA TRP A 92 25.59 16.10 -15.33
C TRP A 92 24.87 16.74 -14.15
N GLU A 93 24.98 18.07 -14.00
CA GLU A 93 24.19 18.85 -13.05
C GLU A 93 22.69 18.70 -13.30
N GLN A 94 22.24 18.91 -14.54
CA GLN A 94 20.84 18.75 -14.92
C GLN A 94 20.33 17.32 -14.67
N ARG A 95 21.13 16.29 -14.99
CA ARG A 95 20.75 14.90 -14.71
C ARG A 95 20.61 14.59 -13.23
N ALA A 96 21.40 15.24 -12.37
CA ALA A 96 21.24 15.09 -10.93
C ALA A 96 19.94 15.75 -10.46
N GLU A 97 19.61 16.94 -10.97
CA GLU A 97 18.35 17.62 -10.65
C GLU A 97 17.12 16.84 -11.12
N GLU A 98 17.13 16.35 -12.37
CA GLU A 98 16.05 15.51 -12.91
C GLU A 98 15.84 14.24 -12.06
N ALA A 99 16.93 13.58 -11.65
CA ALA A 99 16.84 12.41 -10.79
C ALA A 99 16.29 12.72 -9.38
N ASP A 100 16.58 13.90 -8.82
CA ASP A 100 15.99 14.36 -7.55
C ASP A 100 14.49 14.62 -7.69
N GLU A 101 14.04 15.23 -8.79
CA GLU A 101 12.63 15.48 -9.07
C GLU A 101 11.85 14.16 -9.26
N ASP A 102 12.36 13.25 -10.08
CA ASP A 102 11.76 11.94 -10.31
C ASP A 102 11.61 11.13 -9.01
N PHE A 103 12.63 11.18 -8.14
CA PHE A 103 12.58 10.51 -6.85
C PHE A 103 11.56 11.14 -5.91
N ARG A 104 11.44 12.48 -5.89
CA ARG A 104 10.41 13.18 -5.10
C ARG A 104 9.01 12.76 -5.51
N ASP A 105 8.74 12.70 -6.81
CA ASP A 105 7.43 12.29 -7.34
C ASP A 105 7.12 10.84 -7.02
N THR A 106 8.10 9.95 -7.20
CA THR A 106 7.97 8.54 -6.85
C THR A 106 7.70 8.36 -5.36
N ARG A 107 8.44 9.06 -4.50
CA ARG A 107 8.23 9.03 -3.05
C ARG A 107 6.86 9.55 -2.64
N LYS A 108 6.36 10.59 -3.32
CA LYS A 108 5.01 11.13 -3.08
C LYS A 108 3.93 10.09 -3.42
N LYS A 109 4.07 9.39 -4.55
CA LYS A 109 3.14 8.32 -4.95
C LYS A 109 3.12 7.17 -3.95
N LEU A 110 4.30 6.69 -3.53
CA LEU A 110 4.41 5.63 -2.52
C LEU A 110 3.78 6.02 -1.18
N ARG A 111 3.94 7.28 -0.76
CA ARG A 111 3.29 7.78 0.47
C ARG A 111 1.77 7.75 0.35
N ILE A 112 1.22 8.23 -0.75
CA ILE A 112 -0.24 8.21 -1.00
C ILE A 112 -0.77 6.77 -0.98
N GLU A 113 0.00 5.82 -1.52
CA GLU A 113 -0.38 4.41 -1.52
C GLU A 113 -0.34 3.78 -0.13
N ALA A 114 0.67 4.12 0.68
CA ALA A 114 0.73 3.72 2.09
C ALA A 114 -0.45 4.29 2.89
N ASP A 115 -0.75 5.59 2.73
CA ASP A 115 -1.89 6.25 3.39
C ASP A 115 -3.21 5.53 3.04
N LYS A 116 -3.39 5.11 1.78
CA LYS A 116 -4.55 4.32 1.35
C LYS A 116 -4.64 2.97 2.07
N TYR A 117 -3.53 2.27 2.30
CA TYR A 117 -3.56 1.01 3.05
C TYR A 117 -3.95 1.23 4.50
N LEU A 118 -3.50 2.31 5.13
CA LEU A 118 -3.93 2.69 6.48
C LEU A 118 -5.44 2.95 6.55
N GLU A 119 -6.00 3.66 5.57
CA GLU A 119 -7.46 3.86 5.47
C GLU A 119 -8.21 2.53 5.29
N LEU A 120 -7.68 1.61 4.48
CA LEU A 120 -8.29 0.29 4.28
C LEU A 120 -8.19 -0.60 5.54
N ILE A 121 -7.11 -0.50 6.31
CA ILE A 121 -6.98 -1.14 7.63
C ILE A 121 -8.09 -0.60 8.53
N GLU A 122 -8.20 0.72 8.66
CA GLU A 122 -9.23 1.36 9.48
C GLU A 122 -10.65 0.89 9.08
N GLN A 123 -10.96 0.93 7.79
CA GLN A 123 -12.25 0.45 7.26
C GLN A 123 -12.47 -1.04 7.55
N SER A 124 -11.44 -1.87 7.41
CA SER A 124 -11.53 -3.30 7.69
C SER A 124 -11.83 -3.57 9.16
N LEU A 125 -11.34 -2.72 10.07
CA LEU A 125 -11.61 -2.83 11.51
C LEU A 125 -12.98 -2.27 11.89
N GLN A 126 -13.52 -1.32 11.12
CA GLN A 126 -14.81 -0.66 11.39
C GLN A 126 -16.01 -1.29 10.63
N GLY A 127 -15.77 -2.06 9.57
CA GLY A 127 -16.79 -2.45 8.59
C GLY A 127 -18.05 -3.15 9.13
N THR A 128 -19.20 -2.80 8.54
CA THR A 128 -20.54 -3.30 8.86
C THR A 128 -20.97 -4.50 8.00
N GLN A 129 -21.77 -5.40 8.58
CA GLN A 129 -22.38 -6.55 7.92
C GLN A 129 -23.74 -6.19 7.30
N ASP A 130 -23.99 -6.66 6.07
CA ASP A 130 -25.33 -6.69 5.48
C ASP A 130 -25.83 -8.13 5.35
N THR A 131 -27.11 -8.36 5.68
CA THR A 131 -27.75 -9.68 5.59
C THR A 131 -28.91 -9.63 4.62
N GLU A 132 -28.85 -10.42 3.55
CA GLU A 132 -29.94 -10.58 2.60
C GLU A 132 -30.69 -11.90 2.82
N HIS A 133 -32.03 -11.85 2.87
CA HIS A 133 -32.86 -13.05 3.00
C HIS A 133 -33.07 -13.69 1.62
N LEU A 134 -32.39 -14.81 1.36
CA LEU A 134 -32.43 -15.46 0.04
C LEU A 134 -33.64 -16.38 -0.15
N PHE A 135 -33.98 -17.23 0.82
CA PHE A 135 -35.18 -18.09 0.78
C PHE A 135 -35.46 -18.77 2.14
N THR A 136 -36.64 -19.39 2.26
CA THR A 136 -37.03 -20.22 3.40
C THR A 136 -37.33 -21.65 2.94
N ILE A 137 -36.62 -22.65 3.49
CA ILE A 137 -36.90 -24.07 3.23
C ILE A 137 -37.97 -24.57 4.20
N ARG A 138 -39.04 -25.19 3.69
CA ARG A 138 -39.99 -25.97 4.49
C ARG A 138 -39.94 -27.42 4.04
N TRP A 139 -39.83 -28.33 5.00
CA TRP A 139 -39.83 -29.75 4.75
C TRP A 139 -40.80 -30.46 5.69
N ARG A 140 -41.32 -31.60 5.23
CA ARG A 140 -42.21 -32.49 5.96
C ARG A 140 -41.67 -33.90 5.84
N ILE A 141 -41.58 -34.62 6.96
CA ILE A 141 -41.27 -36.05 6.93
C ILE A 141 -42.56 -36.79 6.59
N ALA A 142 -42.57 -37.45 5.44
CA ALA A 142 -43.58 -38.46 5.12
C ALA A 142 -43.19 -39.77 5.79
N LYS A 143 -44.18 -40.45 6.39
CA LYS A 143 -44.03 -41.75 7.02
C LYS A 143 -43.81 -42.85 5.99
#